data_AF-A0A7L6BFM6-F1
#
_entry.id   AF-A0A7L6BFM6-F1
#
_cell.length_a   1.000
_cell.length_b   1.000
_cell.length_c   1.000
_cell.angle_alpha   90.00
_cell.angle_beta   90.00
_cell.angle_gamma   90.00
#
_symmetry.space_group_name_H-M   'P 1'
#
loop_
_entity.id
_entity.type
_entity.pdbx_description
1 polymer ?
#
loop_
_entity_poly.entity_id
_entity_poly.type
_entity_poly.pdbx_seq_one_letter_code
_entity_poly.pdbx_strand_id
1 'polypeptide(L)'
;MVLKAVKMRIYPNSAQRNQLWQTFGCVRFVWNQMLNMQIERRKNNPEMVVKYRRKVINDEISEYLKHRFVVVRQAYGINLQEWNHDQDHVHVLFRATPHTEMAKFLNDYKSSSSRMVKKQFPEIKQYLWESAFWTQRYCLISTGGALLEVVKRYIESQGRK
;
A
#
# COMPACT_ATOMS: atom_id res chain seq x y z
N MET A 1 22.00 -15.70 20.17
CA MET A 1 22.12 -14.63 21.18
C MET A 1 20.75 -13.97 21.30
N VAL A 2 20.07 -14.05 22.45
CA VAL A 2 18.72 -13.46 22.62
C VAL A 2 18.90 -12.01 23.07
N LEU A 3 18.47 -11.05 22.24
CA LEU A 3 18.48 -9.64 22.61
C LEU A 3 17.47 -9.43 23.75
N LYS A 4 17.95 -9.16 24.96
CA LYS A 4 17.11 -8.76 26.10
C LYS A 4 17.04 -7.24 26.13
N ALA A 5 15.83 -6.69 26.02
CA ALA A 5 15.62 -5.26 26.20
C ALA A 5 15.73 -4.91 27.70
N VAL A 6 16.63 -4.00 28.05
CA VAL A 6 16.81 -3.52 29.42
C VAL A 6 16.12 -2.15 29.53
N LYS A 7 15.11 -2.06 30.40
CA LYS A 7 14.46 -0.79 30.72
C LYS A 7 15.28 -0.06 31.79
N MET A 8 15.96 1.01 31.40
CA MET A 8 16.81 1.81 32.28
C MET A 8 16.32 3.26 32.33
N ARG A 9 16.34 3.87 33.52
CA ARG A 9 15.95 5.26 33.73
C ARG A 9 17.22 6.12 33.79
N ILE A 10 17.37 7.01 32.82
CA ILE A 10 18.50 7.94 32.73
C ILE A 10 18.06 9.34 33.15
N TYR A 11 18.92 10.06 33.88
CA TYR A 11 18.71 11.45 34.31
C TYR A 11 19.75 12.37 33.63
N PRO A 12 19.58 12.66 32.34
CA PRO A 12 20.57 13.40 31.56
C PRO A 12 20.65 14.88 31.98
N ASN A 13 21.87 15.41 32.02
CA ASN A 13 22.10 16.84 32.15
C ASN A 13 21.63 17.61 30.89
N SER A 14 21.70 18.93 30.91
CA SER A 14 21.23 19.78 29.80
C SER A 14 21.89 19.47 28.45
N ALA A 15 23.20 19.22 28.42
CA ALA A 15 23.93 18.87 27.20
C ALA A 15 23.54 17.47 26.66
N GLN A 16 23.43 16.49 27.55
CA GLN A 16 23.02 15.13 27.20
C GLN A 16 21.58 15.07 26.72
N ARG A 17 20.67 15.89 27.28
CA ARG A 17 19.29 16.02 26.78
C ARG A 17 19.25 16.47 25.33
N ASN A 18 20.07 17.45 24.97
CA ASN A 18 20.17 17.94 23.60
C ASN A 18 20.71 16.86 22.65
N GLN A 19 21.75 16.12 23.06
CA GLN A 19 22.28 15.02 22.26
C GLN A 19 21.28 13.87 22.11
N LEU A 20 20.61 13.46 23.19
CA LEU A 20 19.55 12.45 23.14
C LEU A 20 18.38 12.89 22.25
N TRP A 21 18.03 14.18 22.27
CA TRP A 21 17.00 14.74 21.41
C TRP A 21 17.44 14.76 19.94
N GLN A 22 18.70 15.07 19.64
CA GLN A 22 19.25 14.99 18.29
C GLN A 22 19.37 13.55 17.79
N THR A 23 19.73 12.59 18.65
CA THR A 23 19.89 11.19 18.27
C THR A 23 18.55 10.46 18.18
N PHE A 24 17.74 10.51 19.23
CA PHE A 24 16.47 9.79 19.29
C PHE A 24 15.30 10.60 18.75
N GLY A 25 15.32 11.93 18.83
CA GLY A 25 14.29 12.78 18.24
C GLY A 25 14.31 12.71 16.72
N CYS A 26 15.49 12.75 16.10
CA CYS A 26 15.63 12.54 14.66
C CYS A 26 15.22 11.12 14.25
N VAL A 27 15.67 10.07 14.96
CA VAL A 27 15.31 8.69 14.63
C VAL A 27 13.81 8.41 14.84
N ARG A 28 13.21 8.91 15.92
CA ARG A 28 11.77 8.73 16.19
C ARG A 28 10.91 9.58 15.28
N PHE A 29 11.36 10.77 14.90
CA PHE A 29 10.69 11.61 13.91
C PHE A 29 10.71 10.96 12.53
N VAL A 30 11.88 10.51 12.06
CA VAL A 30 12.02 9.80 10.78
C VAL A 30 11.22 8.50 10.80
N TRP A 31 11.24 7.72 11.89
CA TRP A 31 10.42 6.52 12.03
C TRP A 31 8.93 6.83 11.98
N ASN A 32 8.45 7.83 12.72
CA ASN A 32 7.05 8.23 12.70
C ASN A 32 6.63 8.81 11.35
N GLN A 33 7.54 9.51 10.65
CA GLN A 33 7.31 10.03 9.31
C GLN A 33 7.26 8.88 8.30
N MET A 34 8.17 7.89 8.39
CA MET A 34 8.15 6.68 7.56
C MET A 34 6.91 5.82 7.82
N LEU A 35 6.51 5.67 9.09
CA LEU A 35 5.30 4.97 9.48
C LEU A 35 4.06 5.71 8.97
N ASN A 36 4.00 7.03 9.10
CA ASN A 36 2.93 7.84 8.49
C ASN A 36 2.95 7.72 6.97
N MET A 37 4.11 7.76 6.32
CA MET A 37 4.21 7.55 4.87
C MET A 37 3.73 6.15 4.47
N GLN A 38 3.98 5.11 5.26
CA GLN A 38 3.43 3.77 5.00
C GLN A 38 1.92 3.69 5.26
N ILE A 39 1.43 4.32 6.34
CA ILE A 39 -0.01 4.39 6.65
C ILE A 39 -0.75 5.20 5.58
N GLU A 40 -0.20 6.33 5.15
CA GLU A 40 -0.74 7.14 4.07
C GLU A 40 -0.64 6.42 2.73
N ARG A 41 0.46 5.71 2.43
CA ARG A 41 0.52 4.84 1.24
C ARG A 41 -0.55 3.76 1.25
N ARG A 42 -0.87 3.18 2.42
CA ARG A 42 -1.98 2.20 2.54
C ARG A 42 -3.34 2.88 2.30
N LYS A 43 -3.58 4.03 2.92
CA LYS A 43 -4.81 4.83 2.75
C LYS A 43 -4.97 5.44 1.34
N ASN A 44 -3.86 5.70 0.66
CA ASN A 44 -3.82 6.42 -0.61
C ASN A 44 -3.53 5.52 -1.82
N ASN A 45 -3.37 4.20 -1.63
CA ASN A 45 -3.30 3.28 -2.75
C ASN A 45 -4.70 2.99 -3.27
N PRO A 46 -4.87 2.66 -4.56
CA PRO A 46 -6.15 2.23 -5.08
C PRO A 46 -6.61 0.95 -4.34
N GLU A 47 -7.48 1.14 -3.35
CA GLU A 47 -8.11 0.04 -2.62
C GLU A 47 -9.16 -0.59 -3.52
N MET A 48 -8.94 -1.87 -3.82
CA MET A 48 -9.96 -2.73 -4.39
C MET A 48 -10.48 -3.63 -3.28
N VAL A 49 -11.74 -3.40 -2.91
CA VAL A 49 -12.36 -4.02 -1.73
C VAL A 49 -13.36 -5.09 -2.17
N VAL A 50 -13.31 -6.24 -1.51
CA VAL A 50 -14.27 -7.33 -1.71
C VAL A 50 -15.65 -6.84 -1.31
N LYS A 51 -16.68 -7.26 -2.05
CA LYS A 51 -18.06 -6.88 -1.77
C LYS A 51 -18.43 -7.26 -0.33
N TYR A 52 -19.05 -6.31 0.38
CA TYR A 52 -19.40 -6.43 1.80
C TYR A 52 -18.20 -6.68 2.73
N ARG A 53 -16.98 -6.37 2.29
CA ARG A 53 -15.73 -6.57 3.05
C ARG A 53 -15.58 -8.00 3.57
N ARG A 54 -16.03 -8.99 2.78
CA ARG A 54 -15.90 -10.40 3.13
C ARG A 54 -14.41 -10.79 3.14
N LYS A 55 -14.01 -11.45 4.22
CA LYS A 55 -12.63 -11.89 4.47
C LYS A 55 -12.33 -13.19 3.72
N VAL A 56 -12.23 -13.09 2.39
CA VAL A 56 -12.09 -14.25 1.48
C VAL A 56 -10.76 -14.27 0.75
N ILE A 57 -9.91 -13.26 0.91
CA ILE A 57 -8.59 -13.20 0.28
C ILE A 57 -7.58 -13.85 1.22
N ASN A 58 -7.08 -15.01 0.84
CA ASN A 58 -5.88 -15.63 1.40
C ASN A 58 -4.69 -15.44 0.43
N ASP A 59 -3.51 -15.94 0.80
CA ASP A 59 -2.29 -15.81 -0.01
C ASP A 59 -2.44 -16.42 -1.41
N GLU A 60 -3.13 -17.56 -1.52
CA GLU A 60 -3.37 -18.25 -2.79
C GLU A 60 -4.27 -17.43 -3.73
N ILE A 61 -5.40 -16.94 -3.22
CA ILE A 61 -6.34 -16.10 -3.97
C ILE A 61 -5.67 -14.77 -4.34
N SER A 62 -4.88 -14.19 -3.44
CA SER A 62 -4.12 -12.97 -3.70
C SER A 62 -3.12 -13.14 -4.83
N GLU A 63 -2.33 -14.22 -4.84
CA GLU A 63 -1.37 -14.48 -5.90
C GLU A 63 -2.09 -14.72 -7.24
N TYR A 64 -3.22 -15.41 -7.22
CA TYR A 64 -4.06 -15.58 -8.41
C TYR A 64 -4.59 -14.23 -8.95
N LEU A 65 -5.06 -13.35 -8.05
CA LEU A 65 -5.51 -12.00 -8.38
C LEU A 65 -4.39 -11.14 -8.99
N LYS A 66 -3.18 -11.25 -8.43
CA LYS A 66 -1.96 -10.57 -8.92
C LYS A 66 -1.57 -11.07 -10.31
N HIS A 67 -1.57 -12.38 -10.52
CA HIS A 67 -1.31 -12.95 -11.85
C HIS A 67 -2.32 -12.42 -12.86
N ARG A 68 -3.61 -12.35 -12.50
CA ARG A 68 -4.62 -11.76 -13.39
C ARG A 68 -4.38 -10.28 -13.67
N PHE A 69 -3.90 -9.52 -12.69
CA PHE A 69 -3.55 -8.11 -12.87
C PHE A 69 -2.43 -7.96 -13.90
N VAL A 70 -1.41 -8.82 -13.81
CA VAL A 70 -0.28 -8.84 -14.75
C VAL A 70 -0.71 -9.19 -16.18
N VAL A 71 -1.75 -10.01 -16.35
CA VAL A 71 -2.32 -10.29 -17.69
C VAL A 71 -3.08 -9.07 -18.22
N VAL A 72 -4.00 -8.51 -17.43
CA VAL A 72 -4.85 -7.41 -17.90
C VAL A 72 -4.04 -6.14 -18.18
N ARG A 73 -3.02 -5.84 -17.37
CA ARG A 73 -2.21 -4.60 -17.50
C ARG A 73 -1.50 -4.46 -18.85
N GLN A 74 -1.22 -5.57 -19.53
CA GLN A 74 -0.45 -5.59 -20.79
C GLN A 74 -1.14 -4.77 -21.88
N ALA A 75 -2.48 -4.79 -21.94
CA ALA A 75 -3.25 -4.03 -22.91
C ALA A 75 -3.32 -2.51 -22.62
N TYR A 76 -2.82 -2.07 -21.47
CA TYR A 76 -3.03 -0.71 -20.94
C TYR A 76 -1.74 0.07 -20.67
N GLY A 77 -0.58 -0.51 -20.99
CA GLY A 77 0.72 0.12 -20.73
C GLY A 77 1.02 0.33 -19.24
N ILE A 78 0.41 -0.47 -18.36
CA ILE A 78 0.57 -0.34 -16.91
C ILE A 78 1.74 -1.20 -16.41
N ASN A 79 2.57 -0.62 -15.54
CA ASN A 79 3.68 -1.29 -14.87
C ASN A 79 3.40 -1.48 -13.37
N LEU A 80 3.17 -2.72 -12.94
CA LEU A 80 2.98 -3.07 -11.53
C LEU A 80 4.28 -2.83 -10.75
N GLN A 81 4.22 -2.08 -9.64
CA GLN A 81 5.37 -1.79 -8.78
C GLN A 81 5.30 -2.58 -7.48
N GLU A 82 4.17 -2.52 -6.78
CA GLU A 82 3.96 -3.23 -5.53
C GLU A 82 2.56 -3.84 -5.50
N TRP A 83 2.45 -5.02 -4.88
CA TRP A 83 1.20 -5.73 -4.65
C TRP A 83 1.17 -6.20 -3.20
N ASN A 84 0.16 -5.79 -2.47
CA ASN A 84 -0.09 -6.25 -1.11
C ASN A 84 -1.59 -6.57 -0.96
N HIS A 85 -1.93 -7.40 0.01
CA HIS A 85 -3.32 -7.70 0.32
C HIS A 85 -3.55 -7.81 1.83
N ASP A 86 -4.82 -7.67 2.19
CA ASP A 86 -5.37 -8.11 3.46
C ASP A 86 -6.46 -9.17 3.15
N GLN A 87 -7.28 -9.51 4.13
CA GLN A 87 -8.31 -10.54 4.00
C GLN A 87 -9.51 -10.10 3.13
N ASP A 88 -9.76 -8.80 3.01
CA ASP A 88 -10.95 -8.24 2.35
C ASP A 88 -10.64 -7.20 1.26
N HIS A 89 -9.36 -6.89 1.00
CA HIS A 89 -8.97 -5.94 -0.04
C HIS A 89 -7.54 -6.19 -0.55
N VAL A 90 -7.22 -5.60 -1.71
CA VAL A 90 -5.88 -5.55 -2.27
C VAL A 90 -5.42 -4.10 -2.45
N HIS A 91 -4.14 -3.86 -2.20
CA HIS A 91 -3.45 -2.61 -2.46
C HIS A 91 -2.49 -2.79 -3.62
N VAL A 92 -2.63 -1.96 -4.64
CA VAL A 92 -1.83 -2.07 -5.86
C VAL A 92 -1.16 -0.74 -6.15
N LEU A 93 0.18 -0.73 -6.13
CA LEU A 93 0.94 0.41 -6.64
C LEU A 93 1.40 0.09 -8.06
N PHE A 94 1.08 0.97 -9.01
CA PHE A 94 1.50 0.81 -10.40
C PHE A 94 1.79 2.15 -11.06
N ARG A 95 2.61 2.13 -12.11
CA ARG A 95 2.83 3.27 -13.00
C ARG A 95 1.93 3.10 -14.22
N ALA A 96 1.18 4.14 -14.54
CA ALA A 96 0.39 4.24 -15.77
C ALA A 96 1.03 5.25 -16.73
N THR A 97 0.67 5.17 -18.01
CA THR A 97 1.03 6.18 -19.01
C THR A 97 -0.06 7.25 -19.11
N PRO A 98 0.22 8.44 -19.65
CA PRO A 98 -0.80 9.48 -19.85
C PRO A 98 -1.99 9.04 -20.71
N HIS A 99 -1.79 8.04 -21.58
CA HIS A 99 -2.81 7.50 -22.49
C HIS A 99 -3.57 6.31 -21.90
N THR A 100 -3.23 5.90 -20.68
CA THR A 100 -3.88 4.76 -20.02
C THR A 100 -5.32 5.12 -19.65
N GLU A 101 -6.29 4.42 -20.22
CA GLU A 101 -7.70 4.53 -19.83
C GLU A 101 -7.96 3.87 -18.45
N MET A 102 -7.66 4.61 -17.38
CA MET A 102 -7.64 4.09 -16.01
C MET A 102 -8.97 3.46 -15.57
N ALA A 103 -10.09 4.11 -15.85
CA ALA A 103 -11.41 3.61 -15.47
C ALA A 103 -11.75 2.31 -16.22
N LYS A 104 -11.44 2.25 -17.52
CA LYS A 104 -11.65 1.05 -18.35
C LYS A 104 -10.77 -0.10 -17.87
N PHE A 105 -9.48 0.18 -17.61
CA PHE A 105 -8.55 -0.80 -17.05
C PHE A 105 -9.07 -1.42 -15.75
N LEU A 106 -9.46 -0.59 -14.78
CA LEU A 106 -9.93 -1.07 -13.48
C LEU A 106 -11.22 -1.86 -13.61
N ASN A 107 -12.14 -1.45 -14.49
CA ASN A 107 -13.38 -2.18 -14.75
C ASN A 107 -13.13 -3.53 -15.41
N ASP A 108 -12.25 -3.58 -16.40
CA ASP A 108 -11.87 -4.82 -17.09
C ASP A 108 -11.15 -5.77 -16.13
N TYR A 109 -10.22 -5.24 -15.32
CA TYR A 109 -9.56 -6.03 -14.29
C TYR A 109 -10.55 -6.59 -13.26
N LYS A 110 -11.44 -5.76 -12.70
CA LYS A 110 -12.44 -6.17 -11.71
C LYS A 110 -13.41 -7.19 -12.27
N SER A 111 -13.91 -6.98 -13.47
CA SER A 111 -14.85 -7.89 -14.12
C SER A 111 -14.19 -9.22 -14.42
N SER A 112 -12.96 -9.18 -14.95
CA SER A 112 -12.22 -10.37 -15.30
C SER A 112 -11.79 -11.19 -14.08
N SER A 113 -11.19 -10.54 -13.08
CA SER A 113 -10.77 -11.20 -11.83
C SER A 113 -11.96 -11.76 -11.06
N SER A 114 -13.08 -11.03 -10.95
CA SER A 114 -14.32 -11.51 -10.31
C SER A 114 -14.84 -12.81 -10.94
N ARG A 115 -14.83 -12.90 -12.28
CA ARG A 115 -15.23 -14.12 -13.00
C ARG A 115 -14.25 -15.27 -12.78
N MET A 116 -12.95 -15.00 -12.90
CA MET A 116 -11.92 -16.04 -12.82
C MET A 116 -11.77 -16.60 -11.41
N VAL A 117 -11.76 -15.75 -10.40
CA VAL A 117 -11.65 -16.16 -8.99
C VAL A 117 -12.85 -17.02 -8.58
N LYS A 118 -14.07 -16.66 -8.98
CA LYS A 118 -15.27 -17.51 -8.75
C LYS A 118 -15.25 -18.82 -9.54
N LYS A 119 -14.48 -18.91 -10.63
CA LYS A 119 -14.32 -20.15 -11.41
C LYS A 119 -13.29 -21.07 -10.76
N GLN A 120 -12.16 -20.52 -10.33
CA GLN A 120 -11.04 -21.26 -9.76
C GLN A 120 -11.29 -21.68 -8.30
N PHE A 121 -11.95 -20.82 -7.51
CA PHE A 121 -12.21 -21.00 -6.09
C PHE A 121 -13.73 -21.00 -5.84
N PRO A 122 -14.46 -22.04 -6.27
CA PRO A 122 -15.92 -22.08 -6.16
C PRO A 122 -16.42 -21.97 -4.70
N GLU A 123 -15.61 -22.36 -3.73
CA GLU A 123 -15.88 -22.25 -2.29
C GLU A 123 -16.16 -20.81 -1.85
N ILE A 124 -15.60 -19.79 -2.52
CA ILE A 124 -15.85 -18.40 -2.13
C ILE A 124 -17.29 -17.95 -2.42
N LYS A 125 -18.00 -18.67 -3.31
CA LYS A 125 -19.37 -18.33 -3.70
C LYS A 125 -20.32 -18.40 -2.51
N GLN A 126 -20.02 -19.24 -1.51
CA GLN A 126 -20.79 -19.32 -0.27
C GLN A 126 -20.77 -17.99 0.51
N TYR A 127 -19.68 -17.24 0.40
CA TYR A 127 -19.51 -15.93 1.05
C TYR A 127 -20.00 -14.76 0.19
N LEU A 128 -20.18 -14.99 -1.12
CA LEU A 128 -20.44 -13.96 -2.14
C LEU A 128 -21.75 -14.22 -2.91
N TRP A 129 -22.77 -14.77 -2.25
CA TRP A 129 -24.02 -15.25 -2.88
C TRP A 129 -24.57 -14.29 -3.94
N GLU A 130 -24.64 -14.80 -5.18
CA GLU A 130 -25.06 -14.11 -6.43
C GLU A 130 -24.43 -12.74 -6.74
N SER A 131 -23.33 -12.41 -6.06
CA SER A 131 -22.80 -11.06 -6.08
C SER A 131 -21.44 -10.94 -6.78
N ALA A 132 -21.10 -9.71 -7.17
CA ALA A 132 -19.77 -9.38 -7.67
C ALA A 132 -18.72 -9.61 -6.58
N PHE A 133 -17.53 -10.11 -6.96
CA PHE A 133 -16.42 -10.29 -6.03
C PHE A 133 -15.96 -8.95 -5.45
N TRP A 134 -15.85 -7.92 -6.29
CA TRP A 134 -15.48 -6.57 -5.88
C TRP A 134 -16.71 -5.69 -5.63
N THR A 135 -16.57 -4.69 -4.75
CA THR A 135 -17.47 -3.53 -4.74
C THR A 135 -17.40 -2.79 -6.08
N GLN A 136 -18.45 -2.08 -6.50
CA GLN A 136 -18.38 -1.24 -7.71
C GLN A 136 -17.34 -0.13 -7.57
N ARG A 137 -17.25 0.46 -6.36
CA ARG A 137 -16.29 1.52 -6.03
C ARG A 137 -14.86 1.02 -5.99
N TYR A 138 -13.93 1.91 -6.29
CA TYR A 138 -12.49 1.76 -6.10
C TYR A 138 -11.92 3.13 -5.73
N CYS A 139 -10.83 3.16 -4.98
CA CYS A 139 -10.05 4.38 -4.82
C CYS A 139 -9.04 4.46 -5.98
N LEU A 140 -8.72 5.66 -6.49
CA LEU A 140 -7.60 5.87 -7.39
C LEU A 140 -7.00 7.23 -7.06
N ILE A 141 -5.72 7.24 -6.69
CA ILE A 141 -5.01 8.45 -6.29
C ILE A 141 -3.71 8.52 -7.08
N SER A 142 -3.48 9.65 -7.73
CA SER A 142 -2.19 9.95 -8.34
C SER A 142 -1.23 10.42 -7.24
N THR A 143 -0.10 9.73 -7.11
CA THR A 143 1.00 10.22 -6.29
C THR A 143 1.83 11.16 -7.15
N GLY A 144 1.48 12.44 -7.17
CA GLY A 144 2.23 13.47 -7.88
C GLY A 144 3.59 13.69 -7.21
N GLY A 145 4.66 13.09 -7.73
CA GLY A 145 6.09 13.49 -7.62
C GLY A 145 6.73 13.70 -6.23
N ALA A 146 5.99 13.68 -5.12
CA ALA A 146 6.49 14.16 -3.85
C ALA A 146 6.98 13.01 -2.97
N LEU A 147 8.25 12.65 -3.16
CA LEU A 147 9.05 12.03 -2.10
C LEU A 147 10.54 12.39 -2.21
N LEU A 148 11.05 12.61 -3.41
CA LEU A 148 12.45 13.02 -3.61
C LEU A 148 12.65 14.52 -3.39
N GLU A 149 11.80 15.38 -3.96
CA GLU A 149 11.97 16.84 -3.86
C GLU A 149 11.78 17.38 -2.45
N VAL A 150 10.83 16.82 -1.68
CA VAL A 150 10.57 17.22 -0.29
C VAL A 150 11.73 16.84 0.63
N VAL A 151 12.32 15.66 0.41
CA VAL A 151 13.52 15.23 1.13
C VAL A 151 14.74 16.05 0.70
N LYS A 152 14.86 16.40 -0.58
CA LYS A 152 15.94 17.26 -1.11
C LYS A 152 15.88 18.67 -0.53
N ARG A 153 14.69 19.30 -0.52
CA ARG A 153 14.47 20.63 0.08
C ARG A 153 14.77 20.65 1.58
N TYR A 154 14.51 19.55 2.29
CA TYR A 154 14.87 19.41 3.70
C TYR A 154 16.39 19.30 3.91
N ILE A 155 17.09 18.50 3.11
CA ILE A 155 18.56 18.40 3.18
C ILE A 155 19.23 19.74 2.81
N GLU A 156 18.70 20.44 1.82
CA GLU A 156 19.17 21.76 1.39
C GLU A 156 18.90 22.85 2.45
N SER A 157 17.81 22.75 3.23
CA SER A 157 17.49 23.71 4.29
C SER A 157 18.23 23.44 5.60
N GLN A 158 18.75 22.23 5.83
CA GLN A 158 19.62 21.92 6.98
C GLN A 158 21.05 22.46 6.81
N GLY A 159 21.45 22.85 5.59
CA GLY A 159 22.78 23.39 5.29
C GLY A 159 22.90 24.91 5.34
N ARG A 160 21.80 25.65 5.59
CA ARG A 160 21.82 27.12 5.66
C ARG A 160 21.62 27.55 7.12
N LYS A 161 22.73 27.97 7.74
CA LYS A 161 22.70 28.88 8.90
C LYS A 161 22.43 30.29 8.43
#